data_AF-A0AAD4TAD7-F1
#
_entry.id   AF-A0AAD4TAD7-F1
#
_cell.length_a   1.000
_cell.length_b   1.000
_cell.length_c   1.000
_cell.angle_alpha   90.00
_cell.angle_beta   90.00
_cell.angle_gamma   90.00
#
_symmetry.space_group_name_H-M   'P 1'
#
loop_
_entity.id
_entity.type
_entity.pdbx_description
1 polymer ?
#
loop_
_entity_poly.entity_id
_entity_poly.type
_entity_poly.pdbx_seq_one_letter_code
_entity_poly.pdbx_strand_id
1 'polypeptide(L)'
;MEIFYSIWINQPQIHQKDSQEILIPDFSQIFKIPRSQLSSLQLQATDNDTWSLFLKTELSQTLNSDGFLINTIEEFDQFGLSYFKSKLGQNSVWAVGPVSDYSLALKSKINTAILYISFGSQETISKSQIMKLAIGLEKSDKNFIWVIRPPLGFDMNEEFRSEWLPEGFEERMKEKNKGLLVRKWAPQLEILSHKSTSDVSFGVPIIGWPLSADQPSNSRLLEEEMGVCVELAKGNRNEVKHKDVVRVLDLVMNKKDHEMRKKAFKVREMIKNANIEDEGLEGSSVKGIKKFFEAALLRKKEMVKMGHHGNHLHTTSSEI
;
A
#
# COMPACT_ATOMS: atom_id res chain seq x y z
N MET A 1 -0.21 7.98 2.38
CA MET A 1 1.23 8.31 2.66
C MET A 1 1.34 9.47 3.65
N GLU A 2 0.59 10.54 3.41
CA GLU A 2 0.35 11.71 4.25
C GLU A 2 0.06 11.41 5.73
N ILE A 3 -0.79 10.42 6.03
CA ILE A 3 -1.09 10.04 7.43
C ILE A 3 0.16 9.49 8.14
N PHE A 4 0.90 8.60 7.47
CA PHE A 4 2.15 8.05 8.00
C PHE A 4 3.17 9.18 8.25
N TYR A 5 3.30 10.10 7.30
CA TYR A 5 4.17 11.27 7.42
C TYR A 5 3.78 12.12 8.64
N SER A 6 2.50 12.47 8.78
CA SER A 6 2.01 13.28 9.90
C SER A 6 2.24 12.60 11.25
N ILE A 7 2.05 11.28 11.32
CA ILE A 7 2.29 10.49 12.54
C ILE A 7 3.74 10.66 13.02
N TRP A 8 4.71 10.47 12.13
CA TRP A 8 6.13 10.46 12.53
C TRP A 8 6.70 11.86 12.79
N ILE A 9 6.28 12.87 12.02
CA ILE A 9 6.76 14.25 12.21
C ILE A 9 6.29 14.86 13.53
N ASN A 10 5.08 14.50 13.98
CA ASN A 10 4.46 15.08 15.16
C ASN A 10 4.61 14.21 16.44
N GLN A 11 5.52 13.22 16.42
CA GLN A 11 5.97 12.52 17.63
C GLN A 11 6.52 13.53 18.65
N PRO A 12 6.15 13.45 19.96
CA PRO A 12 5.39 12.41 20.66
C PRO A 12 3.91 12.76 20.92
N GLN A 13 3.34 13.78 20.25
CA GLN A 13 2.00 14.34 20.55
C GLN A 13 0.84 13.32 20.40
N ILE A 14 1.13 12.14 19.86
CA ILE A 14 0.24 10.99 19.69
C ILE A 14 -0.02 10.22 20.99
N HIS A 15 0.80 10.41 22.03
CA HIS A 15 0.70 9.64 23.27
C HIS A 15 -0.27 10.22 24.30
N GLN A 16 -1.55 10.37 23.93
CA GLN A 16 -2.61 10.42 24.94
C GLN A 16 -2.85 8.97 25.44
N LYS A 17 -2.36 8.66 26.64
CA LYS A 17 -2.25 7.28 27.16
C LYS A 17 -3.58 6.55 27.35
N ASP A 18 -4.71 7.26 27.39
CA ASP A 18 -6.00 6.71 27.82
C ASP A 18 -7.08 6.67 26.73
N SER A 19 -6.77 7.07 25.48
CA SER A 19 -7.76 7.03 24.38
C SER A 19 -7.61 5.77 23.52
N GLN A 20 -8.73 5.13 23.20
CA GLN A 20 -8.80 4.03 22.23
C GLN A 20 -8.54 4.51 20.80
N GLU A 21 -8.69 5.80 20.54
CA GLU A 21 -8.46 6.45 19.25
C GLU A 21 -7.40 7.55 19.36
N ILE A 22 -6.64 7.73 18.28
CA ILE A 22 -5.56 8.70 18.20
C ILE A 22 -5.93 9.75 17.16
N LEU A 23 -5.86 11.02 17.55
CA LEU A 23 -5.95 12.16 16.65
C LEU A 23 -4.64 12.30 15.87
N ILE A 24 -4.74 12.38 14.54
CA ILE A 24 -3.56 12.61 13.70
C ILE A 24 -3.34 14.11 13.58
N PRO A 25 -2.19 14.68 13.99
CA PRO A 25 -2.05 16.13 14.18
C PRO A 25 -2.41 16.99 12.96
N ASP A 26 -1.90 16.68 11.77
CA ASP A 26 -2.24 17.42 10.54
C ASP A 26 -3.69 17.15 10.05
N PHE A 27 -4.37 16.15 10.61
CA PHE A 27 -5.68 15.68 10.17
C PHE A 27 -6.67 15.54 11.33
N SER A 28 -6.47 16.25 12.43
CA SER A 28 -7.15 16.00 13.71
C SER A 28 -8.68 16.19 13.64
N GLN A 29 -9.15 16.95 12.66
CA GLN A 29 -10.57 17.20 12.40
C GLN A 29 -11.24 16.15 11.49
N ILE A 30 -10.45 15.35 10.78
CA ILE A 30 -10.92 14.48 9.69
C ILE A 30 -10.57 13.02 9.96
N PHE A 31 -9.49 12.76 10.69
CA PHE A 31 -8.90 11.44 10.83
C PHE A 31 -8.62 11.07 12.28
N LYS A 32 -9.20 9.94 12.69
CA LYS A 32 -8.89 9.23 13.92
C LYS A 32 -8.46 7.82 13.57
N ILE A 33 -7.42 7.33 14.23
CA ILE A 33 -6.93 5.96 14.06
C ILE A 33 -7.15 5.20 15.37
N PRO A 34 -7.83 4.05 15.34
CA PRO A 34 -7.82 3.14 16.47
C PRO A 34 -6.38 2.84 16.91
N ARG A 35 -6.07 2.98 18.19
CA ARG A 35 -4.73 2.75 18.74
C ARG A 35 -4.18 1.36 18.38
N SER A 36 -5.07 0.38 18.18
CA SER A 36 -4.77 -0.98 17.74
C SER A 36 -4.25 -1.10 16.30
N GLN A 37 -4.37 -0.06 15.47
CA GLN A 37 -3.81 0.00 14.12
C GLN A 37 -2.41 0.63 14.07
N LEU A 38 -1.92 1.22 15.17
CA LEU A 38 -0.54 1.66 15.22
C LEU A 38 0.39 0.48 15.50
N SER A 39 1.54 0.46 14.84
CA SER A 39 2.58 -0.53 15.09
C SER A 39 3.18 -0.33 16.49
N SER A 40 3.82 -1.38 17.04
CA SER A 40 4.53 -1.24 18.31
C SER A 40 5.61 -0.16 18.26
N LEU A 41 6.26 0.03 17.11
CA LEU A 41 7.23 1.10 16.90
C LEU A 41 6.58 2.47 17.04
N GLN A 42 5.44 2.70 16.41
CA GLN A 42 4.71 3.98 16.51
C GLN A 42 4.20 4.24 17.94
N LEU A 43 3.79 3.19 18.66
CA LEU A 43 3.30 3.29 20.04
C LEU A 43 4.41 3.50 21.07
N GLN A 44 5.65 3.10 20.76
CA GLN A 44 6.81 3.23 21.65
C GLN A 44 7.73 4.37 21.25
N ALA A 45 7.48 5.01 20.11
CA ALA A 45 8.30 6.07 19.59
C ALA A 45 8.39 7.26 20.56
N THR A 46 9.62 7.74 20.75
CA THR A 46 9.97 8.85 21.63
C THR A 46 10.94 9.78 20.89
N ASP A 47 11.13 11.00 21.39
CA ASP A 47 12.18 11.89 20.84
C ASP A 47 13.61 11.43 21.18
N ASN A 48 13.78 10.34 21.93
CA ASN A 48 15.08 9.91 22.44
C ASN A 48 15.54 8.55 21.89
N ASP A 49 14.70 7.82 21.15
CA ASP A 49 15.12 6.55 20.53
C ASP A 49 15.65 6.77 19.11
N THR A 50 16.72 6.04 18.78
CA THR A 50 17.46 6.21 17.53
C THR A 50 16.60 6.01 16.29
N TRP A 51 15.62 5.10 16.34
CA TRP A 51 14.77 4.79 15.20
C TRP A 51 13.77 5.92 14.91
N SER A 52 13.12 6.43 15.95
CA SER A 52 12.21 7.57 15.83
C SER A 52 12.93 8.84 15.39
N LEU A 53 14.13 9.09 15.94
CA LEU A 53 14.99 10.20 15.52
C LEU A 53 15.40 10.08 14.05
N PHE A 54 15.79 8.88 13.62
CA PHE A 54 16.12 8.60 12.23
C PHE A 54 14.93 8.90 11.31
N LEU A 55 13.75 8.33 11.57
CA LEU A 55 12.57 8.53 10.74
C LEU A 55 12.10 9.99 10.73
N LYS A 56 12.09 10.67 11.87
CA LYS A 56 11.71 12.09 11.96
C LYS A 56 12.68 12.97 11.18
N THR A 57 13.98 12.68 11.27
CA THR A 57 15.02 13.39 10.51
C THR A 57 14.88 13.12 9.02
N GLU A 58 14.75 11.87 8.61
CA GLU A 58 14.58 11.49 7.20
C GLU A 58 13.34 12.17 6.60
N LEU A 59 12.18 11.99 7.23
CA LEU A 59 10.92 12.56 6.74
C LEU A 59 10.97 14.09 6.70
N SER A 60 11.54 14.76 7.72
CA SER A 60 11.67 16.23 7.68
C SER A 60 12.57 16.69 6.55
N GLN A 61 13.66 15.96 6.27
CA GLN A 61 14.55 16.27 5.15
C GLN A 61 13.92 15.98 3.79
N THR A 62 12.96 15.06 3.68
CA THR A 62 12.29 14.80 2.39
C THR A 62 11.60 16.06 1.86
N LEU A 63 11.09 16.96 2.71
CA LEU A 63 10.50 18.23 2.25
C LEU A 63 11.49 19.20 1.62
N ASN A 64 12.81 18.98 1.80
CA ASN A 64 13.84 19.75 1.11
C ASN A 64 14.12 19.22 -0.31
N SER A 65 13.41 18.17 -0.75
CA SER A 65 13.51 17.66 -2.11
C SER A 65 12.93 18.65 -3.11
N ASP A 66 13.44 18.60 -4.33
CA ASP A 66 12.98 19.43 -5.44
C ASP A 66 11.59 19.05 -5.94
N GLY A 67 11.16 17.83 -5.64
CA GLY A 67 9.80 17.40 -5.79
C GLY A 67 9.60 15.92 -5.53
N PHE A 68 8.33 15.52 -5.45
CA PHE A 68 7.90 14.16 -5.14
C PHE A 68 7.25 13.51 -6.36
N LEU A 69 7.72 12.31 -6.69
CA LEU A 69 7.05 11.39 -7.59
C LEU A 69 6.27 10.39 -6.74
N ILE A 70 4.95 10.45 -6.80
CA ILE A 70 4.08 9.59 -5.99
C ILE A 70 3.47 8.54 -6.91
N ASN A 71 3.66 7.27 -6.54
CA ASN A 71 3.13 6.12 -7.27
C ASN A 71 1.62 5.94 -7.01
N THR A 72 0.84 6.88 -7.52
CA THR A 72 -0.63 6.93 -7.49
C THR A 72 -1.13 7.60 -8.78
N ILE A 73 -2.45 7.68 -8.97
CA ILE A 73 -3.10 8.46 -10.04
C ILE A 73 -3.81 9.67 -9.42
N GLU A 74 -3.93 10.78 -10.16
CA GLU A 74 -4.59 12.01 -9.66
C GLU A 74 -6.05 11.75 -9.25
N GLU A 75 -6.73 10.80 -9.89
CA GLU A 75 -8.12 10.45 -9.61
C GLU A 75 -8.30 9.61 -8.33
N PHE A 76 -7.23 9.06 -7.77
CA PHE A 76 -7.30 8.06 -6.68
C PHE A 76 -6.93 8.63 -5.31
N ASP A 77 -5.87 9.44 -5.23
CA ASP A 77 -5.37 9.99 -3.95
C ASP A 77 -5.29 11.53 -3.99
N GLN A 78 -6.41 12.18 -4.30
CA GLN A 78 -6.48 13.64 -4.37
C GLN A 78 -6.10 14.30 -3.03
N PHE A 79 -6.46 13.66 -1.93
CA PHE A 79 -6.20 14.15 -0.59
C PHE A 79 -4.70 14.14 -0.27
N GLY A 80 -4.02 12.99 -0.44
CA GLY A 80 -2.58 12.87 -0.21
C GLY A 80 -1.77 13.76 -1.14
N LEU A 81 -2.16 13.85 -2.42
CA LEU A 81 -1.53 14.75 -3.38
C LEU A 81 -1.66 16.21 -2.96
N SER A 82 -2.85 16.65 -2.55
CA SER A 82 -3.09 18.04 -2.12
C SER A 82 -2.31 18.37 -0.86
N TYR A 83 -2.21 17.42 0.09
CA TYR A 83 -1.42 17.58 1.29
C TYR A 83 0.06 17.88 0.96
N PHE A 84 0.71 17.07 0.13
CA PHE A 84 2.12 17.31 -0.22
C PHE A 84 2.30 18.53 -1.13
N LYS A 85 1.36 18.83 -2.03
CA LYS A 85 1.34 20.08 -2.82
C LYS A 85 1.31 21.31 -1.90
N SER A 86 0.59 21.26 -0.77
CA SER A 86 0.59 22.35 0.22
C SER A 86 1.93 22.54 0.95
N LYS A 87 2.76 21.49 1.05
CA LYS A 87 4.04 21.50 1.77
C LYS A 87 5.23 21.84 0.86
N LEU A 88 5.30 21.26 -0.36
CA LEU A 88 6.40 21.46 -1.32
C LEU A 88 6.10 22.49 -2.43
N GLY A 89 4.84 22.92 -2.56
CA GLY A 89 4.36 23.75 -3.65
C GLY A 89 3.71 22.94 -4.77
N GLN A 90 2.80 23.59 -5.49
CA GLN A 90 1.92 22.97 -6.50
C GLN A 90 2.68 22.29 -7.64
N ASN A 91 3.85 22.82 -8.01
CA ASN A 91 4.63 22.37 -9.17
C ASN A 91 5.78 21.44 -8.78
N SER A 92 5.70 20.82 -7.61
CA SER A 92 6.76 19.97 -7.05
C SER A 92 6.25 18.57 -6.67
N VAL A 93 5.00 18.22 -7.00
CA VAL A 93 4.42 16.91 -6.64
C VAL A 93 3.64 16.38 -7.84
N TRP A 94 4.00 15.18 -8.29
CA TRP A 94 3.43 14.55 -9.46
C TRP A 94 2.98 13.12 -9.16
N ALA A 95 1.72 12.83 -9.48
CA ALA A 95 1.20 11.47 -9.55
C ALA A 95 1.72 10.82 -10.84
N VAL A 96 2.43 9.69 -10.73
CA VAL A 96 3.08 9.01 -11.87
C VAL A 96 2.77 7.52 -11.93
N GLY A 97 1.78 7.08 -11.17
CA GLY A 97 1.50 5.67 -10.97
C GLY A 97 0.42 5.09 -11.89
N PRO A 98 0.16 3.80 -11.76
CA PRO A 98 1.12 2.81 -11.25
C PRO A 98 2.39 2.72 -12.11
N VAL A 99 3.56 2.70 -11.46
CA VAL A 99 4.88 2.53 -12.10
C VAL A 99 5.17 1.06 -12.47
N SER A 100 4.28 0.13 -12.15
CA SER A 100 4.40 -1.28 -12.52
C SER A 100 3.66 -1.60 -13.83
N ASP A 101 4.22 -2.53 -14.61
CA ASP A 101 3.66 -2.97 -15.89
C ASP A 101 2.41 -3.86 -15.69
N TYR A 102 1.26 -3.23 -15.54
CA TYR A 102 -0.05 -3.88 -15.47
C TYR A 102 -0.63 -4.26 -16.85
N SER A 103 0.12 -4.04 -17.95
CA SER A 103 -0.32 -4.43 -19.29
C SER A 103 -0.42 -5.96 -19.47
N LEU A 104 0.17 -6.72 -18.53
CA LEU A 104 0.28 -8.17 -18.53
C LEU A 104 -1.00 -8.92 -18.10
N ALA A 105 -2.18 -8.29 -18.04
CA ALA A 105 -3.43 -9.01 -17.76
C ALA A 105 -3.67 -10.14 -18.79
N LEU A 106 -3.26 -11.37 -18.45
CA LEU A 106 -3.26 -12.50 -19.37
C LEU A 106 -4.70 -12.96 -19.66
N LYS A 107 -5.01 -13.18 -20.94
CA LYS A 107 -6.29 -13.74 -21.38
C LYS A 107 -6.40 -15.24 -21.04
N SER A 108 -6.63 -15.57 -19.78
CA SER A 108 -6.97 -16.94 -19.34
C SER A 108 -8.46 -17.27 -19.60
N LYS A 109 -8.81 -18.57 -19.70
CA LYS A 109 -10.19 -19.08 -19.84
C LYS A 109 -10.73 -19.73 -18.55
N ILE A 110 -10.01 -19.62 -17.43
CA ILE A 110 -10.43 -20.25 -16.17
C ILE A 110 -11.49 -19.35 -15.49
N ASN A 111 -12.72 -19.87 -15.42
CA ASN A 111 -13.90 -19.17 -14.86
C ASN A 111 -14.05 -19.31 -13.33
N THR A 112 -13.05 -19.86 -12.65
CA THR A 112 -13.09 -20.08 -11.20
C THR A 112 -12.32 -18.97 -10.50
N ALA A 113 -12.96 -18.26 -9.56
CA ALA A 113 -12.30 -17.27 -8.73
C ALA A 113 -11.39 -17.96 -7.70
N ILE A 114 -10.16 -17.50 -7.58
CA ILE A 114 -9.12 -17.97 -6.67
C ILE A 114 -8.73 -16.79 -5.77
N LEU A 115 -8.77 -17.02 -4.47
CA LEU A 115 -8.28 -16.06 -3.47
C LEU A 115 -6.75 -16.10 -3.45
N TYR A 116 -6.10 -14.97 -3.67
CA TYR A 116 -4.67 -14.83 -3.41
C TYR A 116 -4.43 -14.20 -2.04
N ILE A 117 -3.60 -14.82 -1.20
CA ILE A 117 -3.30 -14.37 0.15
C ILE A 117 -1.79 -14.14 0.29
N SER A 118 -1.42 -12.91 0.59
CA SER A 118 -0.03 -12.49 0.87
C SER A 118 -0.05 -11.32 1.84
N PHE A 119 0.87 -11.33 2.81
CA PHE A 119 1.07 -10.23 3.76
C PHE A 119 2.31 -9.39 3.42
N GLY A 120 2.84 -9.53 2.21
CA GLY A 120 4.06 -8.86 1.77
C GLY A 120 5.34 -9.55 2.25
N SER A 121 6.44 -8.82 2.24
CA SER A 121 7.78 -9.35 2.57
C SER A 121 8.25 -9.03 3.99
N GLN A 122 7.74 -7.96 4.59
CA GLN A 122 8.26 -7.40 5.85
C GLN A 122 7.49 -7.84 7.09
N GLU A 123 6.21 -8.17 6.93
CA GLU A 123 5.30 -8.41 8.05
C GLU A 123 4.74 -9.83 8.00
N THR A 124 4.34 -10.33 9.17
CA THR A 124 3.67 -11.62 9.33
C THR A 124 2.62 -11.53 10.43
N ILE A 125 1.75 -12.53 10.47
CA ILE A 125 0.68 -12.66 11.47
C ILE A 125 1.07 -13.66 12.56
N SER A 126 0.43 -13.56 13.72
CA SER A 126 0.69 -14.50 14.82
C SER A 126 0.29 -15.94 14.46
N LYS A 127 0.90 -16.93 15.11
CA LYS A 127 0.53 -18.35 14.96
C LYS A 127 -0.97 -18.58 15.17
N SER A 128 -1.57 -17.89 16.14
CA SER A 128 -3.02 -17.97 16.40
C SER A 128 -3.84 -17.47 15.21
N GLN A 129 -3.45 -16.34 14.60
CA GLN A 129 -4.11 -15.81 13.41
C GLN A 129 -3.94 -16.73 12.19
N ILE A 130 -2.74 -17.32 11.98
CA ILE A 130 -2.51 -18.33 10.93
C ILE A 130 -3.48 -19.51 11.10
N MET A 131 -3.61 -20.03 12.32
CA MET A 131 -4.53 -21.13 12.65
C MET A 131 -5.99 -20.77 12.33
N LYS A 132 -6.43 -19.56 12.71
CA LYS A 132 -7.82 -19.11 12.49
C LYS A 132 -8.12 -18.82 11.02
N LEU A 133 -7.14 -18.29 10.28
CA LEU A 133 -7.21 -18.12 8.84
C LEU A 133 -7.34 -19.48 8.14
N ALA A 134 -6.50 -20.45 8.48
CA ALA A 134 -6.57 -21.80 7.92
C ALA A 134 -7.94 -22.47 8.16
N ILE A 135 -8.45 -22.44 9.39
CA ILE A 135 -9.79 -22.97 9.71
C ILE A 135 -10.88 -22.25 8.91
N GLY A 136 -10.76 -20.93 8.74
CA GLY A 136 -11.69 -20.12 7.97
C GLY A 136 -11.68 -20.47 6.49
N LEU A 137 -10.50 -20.63 5.90
CA LEU A 137 -10.31 -21.04 4.50
C LEU A 137 -10.94 -22.41 4.25
N GLU A 138 -10.61 -23.39 5.09
CA GLU A 138 -11.17 -24.75 4.98
C GLU A 138 -12.71 -24.75 5.07
N LYS A 139 -13.28 -23.96 5.98
CA LYS A 139 -14.74 -23.86 6.14
C LYS A 139 -15.46 -23.07 5.04
N SER A 140 -14.77 -22.13 4.41
CA SER A 140 -15.32 -21.29 3.33
C SER A 140 -15.47 -22.05 1.99
N ASP A 141 -14.74 -23.17 1.86
CA ASP A 141 -14.65 -23.99 0.65
C ASP A 141 -14.23 -23.22 -0.62
N LYS A 142 -13.59 -22.05 -0.46
CA LYS A 142 -13.08 -21.23 -1.57
C LYS A 142 -11.72 -21.74 -2.02
N ASN A 143 -11.44 -21.59 -3.32
CA ASN A 143 -10.13 -21.90 -3.86
C ASN A 143 -9.14 -20.79 -3.45
N PHE A 144 -7.94 -21.16 -3.00
CA PHE A 144 -6.93 -20.18 -2.61
C PHE A 144 -5.49 -20.55 -2.98
N ILE A 145 -4.66 -19.52 -3.13
CA ILE A 145 -3.20 -19.58 -3.14
C ILE A 145 -2.74 -18.72 -1.97
N TRP A 146 -2.03 -19.32 -1.01
CA TRP A 146 -1.56 -18.61 0.17
C TRP A 146 -0.03 -18.66 0.27
N VAL A 147 0.59 -17.49 0.17
CA VAL A 147 1.99 -17.28 0.49
C VAL A 147 2.14 -17.25 2.01
N ILE A 148 2.59 -18.37 2.57
CA ILE A 148 2.74 -18.54 4.01
C ILE A 148 4.18 -18.26 4.44
N ARG A 149 4.28 -17.51 5.53
CA ARG A 149 5.52 -17.07 6.17
C ARG A 149 5.60 -17.61 7.60
N PRO A 150 6.81 -17.69 8.19
CA PRO A 150 6.95 -17.94 9.61
C PRO A 150 6.10 -16.98 10.45
N PRO A 151 5.46 -17.46 11.54
CA PRO A 151 4.61 -16.62 12.36
C PRO A 151 5.41 -15.56 13.11
N LEU A 152 4.70 -14.56 13.64
CA LEU A 152 5.31 -13.55 14.50
C LEU A 152 6.09 -14.19 15.65
N GLY A 153 7.35 -13.76 15.83
CA GLY A 153 8.28 -14.28 16.84
C GLY A 153 9.26 -15.34 16.33
N PHE A 154 9.18 -15.72 15.06
CA PHE A 154 10.12 -16.62 14.37
C PHE A 154 10.96 -15.83 13.36
N ASP A 155 12.10 -16.39 12.95
CA ASP A 155 12.93 -15.79 11.90
C ASP A 155 12.18 -15.84 10.56
N MET A 156 12.17 -14.73 9.80
CA MET A 156 11.43 -14.63 8.53
C MET A 156 11.96 -15.59 7.44
N ASN A 157 13.19 -16.08 7.59
CA ASN A 157 13.83 -17.04 6.68
C ASN A 157 13.70 -18.49 7.14
N GLU A 158 13.11 -18.71 8.31
CA GLU A 158 12.93 -20.03 8.88
C GLU A 158 12.11 -20.94 7.98
N GLU A 159 12.44 -22.23 7.97
CA GLU A 159 11.70 -23.22 7.20
C GLU A 159 10.29 -23.44 7.75
N PHE A 160 9.37 -23.78 6.85
CA PHE A 160 7.99 -24.02 7.22
C PHE A 160 7.87 -25.19 8.20
N ARG A 161 7.08 -24.98 9.26
CA ARG A 161 6.74 -26.03 10.21
C ARG A 161 5.24 -26.31 10.22
N SER A 162 4.86 -27.58 10.09
CA SER A 162 3.46 -28.00 9.96
C SER A 162 2.60 -27.62 11.17
N GLU A 163 3.18 -27.51 12.36
CA GLU A 163 2.48 -27.12 13.59
C GLU A 163 1.98 -25.67 13.60
N TRP A 164 2.34 -24.86 12.60
CA TRP A 164 1.78 -23.51 12.42
C TRP A 164 0.35 -23.54 11.88
N LEU A 165 -0.07 -24.66 11.31
CA LEU A 165 -1.40 -24.88 10.75
C LEU A 165 -2.18 -25.91 11.58
N PRO A 166 -3.51 -26.02 11.38
CA PRO A 166 -4.27 -27.14 11.90
C PRO A 166 -3.68 -28.45 11.37
N GLU A 167 -3.64 -29.47 12.24
CA GLU A 167 -3.13 -30.79 11.88
C GLU A 167 -3.79 -31.29 10.59
N GLY A 168 -2.99 -31.75 9.63
CA GLY A 168 -3.43 -32.28 8.33
C GLY A 168 -4.04 -31.26 7.35
N PHE A 169 -3.96 -29.95 7.63
CA PHE A 169 -4.62 -28.93 6.80
C PHE A 169 -4.15 -28.94 5.35
N GLU A 170 -2.85 -28.98 5.10
CA GLU A 170 -2.30 -28.90 3.75
C GLU A 170 -2.68 -30.13 2.92
N GLU A 171 -2.61 -31.32 3.51
CA GLU A 171 -3.02 -32.58 2.90
C GLU A 171 -4.49 -32.52 2.51
N ARG A 172 -5.38 -32.10 3.43
CA ARG A 172 -6.81 -31.95 3.14
C ARG A 172 -7.09 -30.96 2.02
N MET A 173 -6.37 -29.83 1.97
CA MET A 173 -6.57 -28.82 0.92
C MET A 173 -6.07 -29.28 -0.45
N LYS A 174 -4.99 -30.08 -0.46
CA LYS A 174 -4.44 -30.71 -1.67
C LYS A 174 -5.36 -31.79 -2.21
N GLU A 175 -5.83 -32.70 -1.34
CA GLU A 175 -6.76 -33.78 -1.71
C GLU A 175 -8.07 -33.25 -2.29
N LYS A 176 -8.61 -32.17 -1.71
CA LYS A 176 -9.84 -31.52 -2.21
C LYS A 176 -9.59 -30.62 -3.44
N ASN A 177 -8.34 -30.43 -3.84
CA ASN A 177 -7.93 -29.47 -4.88
C ASN A 177 -8.48 -28.04 -4.62
N LYS A 178 -8.40 -27.59 -3.36
CA LYS A 178 -8.94 -26.30 -2.89
C LYS A 178 -7.88 -25.28 -2.54
N GLY A 179 -6.68 -25.70 -2.17
CA GLY A 179 -5.67 -24.78 -1.66
C GLY A 179 -4.26 -25.13 -2.09
N LEU A 180 -3.48 -24.10 -2.44
CA LEU A 180 -2.03 -24.20 -2.63
C LEU A 180 -1.32 -23.33 -1.60
N LEU A 181 -0.42 -23.95 -0.83
CA LEU A 181 0.50 -23.22 0.05
C LEU A 181 1.81 -22.97 -0.69
N VAL A 182 2.21 -21.71 -0.78
CA VAL A 182 3.48 -21.28 -1.34
C VAL A 182 4.36 -20.79 -0.21
N ARG A 183 5.56 -21.36 -0.07
CA ARG A 183 6.49 -20.99 1.00
C ARG A 183 7.37 -19.84 0.55
N LYS A 184 7.66 -18.91 1.47
CA LYS A 184 8.61 -17.79 1.31
C LYS A 184 8.19 -16.78 0.24
N TRP A 185 8.10 -17.14 -1.04
CA TRP A 185 7.85 -16.17 -2.10
C TRP A 185 6.99 -16.74 -3.22
N ALA A 186 6.20 -15.88 -3.85
CA ALA A 186 5.40 -16.21 -5.02
C ALA A 186 5.49 -15.07 -6.04
N PRO A 187 5.37 -15.36 -7.36
CA PRO A 187 5.38 -14.35 -8.40
C PRO A 187 4.07 -13.56 -8.38
N GLN A 188 3.97 -12.59 -7.46
CA GLN A 188 2.74 -11.86 -7.17
C GLN A 188 2.15 -11.21 -8.42
N LEU A 189 2.97 -10.58 -9.28
CA LEU A 189 2.49 -9.94 -10.51
C LEU A 189 1.86 -10.96 -11.47
N GLU A 190 2.51 -12.10 -11.68
CA GLU A 190 2.00 -13.17 -12.56
C GLU A 190 0.71 -13.77 -12.02
N ILE A 191 0.67 -14.01 -10.70
CA ILE A 191 -0.52 -14.52 -10.02
C ILE A 191 -1.65 -13.52 -10.19
N LEU A 192 -1.48 -12.27 -9.77
CA LEU A 192 -2.51 -11.23 -9.81
C LEU A 192 -2.98 -10.88 -11.23
N SER A 193 -2.09 -10.97 -12.22
CA SER A 193 -2.41 -10.75 -13.64
C SER A 193 -3.28 -11.84 -14.25
N HIS A 194 -3.49 -12.95 -13.53
CA HIS A 194 -4.38 -14.01 -13.96
C HIS A 194 -5.85 -13.60 -13.74
N LYS A 195 -6.74 -13.82 -14.71
CA LYS A 195 -8.18 -13.47 -14.59
C LYS A 195 -8.91 -14.07 -13.38
N SER A 196 -8.34 -15.12 -12.78
CA SER A 196 -8.93 -15.82 -11.64
C SER A 196 -8.60 -15.17 -10.29
N THR A 197 -7.70 -14.19 -10.20
CA THR A 197 -7.13 -13.69 -8.93
C THR A 197 -7.41 -12.20 -8.68
N SER A 198 -7.20 -11.76 -7.44
CA SER A 198 -7.73 -10.50 -6.89
C SER A 198 -6.71 -9.38 -6.73
N ASP A 199 -6.78 -8.34 -7.57
CA ASP A 199 -6.24 -6.99 -7.32
C ASP A 199 -7.15 -5.95 -7.98
N VAL A 200 -7.25 -4.76 -7.38
CA VAL A 200 -8.09 -3.65 -7.83
C VAL A 200 -7.64 -3.15 -9.20
N SER A 201 -6.33 -3.16 -9.48
CA SER A 201 -5.80 -2.88 -10.83
C SER A 201 -6.32 -3.88 -11.89
N PHE A 202 -6.79 -5.05 -11.44
CA PHE A 202 -7.43 -6.08 -12.27
C PHE A 202 -8.96 -6.15 -12.07
N GLY A 203 -9.55 -5.18 -11.39
CA GLY A 203 -10.99 -5.02 -11.27
C GLY A 203 -11.64 -5.98 -10.26
N VAL A 204 -10.88 -6.42 -9.26
CA VAL A 204 -11.37 -7.35 -8.23
C VAL A 204 -11.29 -6.71 -6.84
N PRO A 205 -12.28 -6.93 -5.97
CA PRO A 205 -12.23 -6.43 -4.61
C PRO A 205 -11.08 -7.02 -3.77
N ILE A 206 -10.63 -6.26 -2.78
CA ILE A 206 -9.57 -6.62 -1.83
C ILE A 206 -10.18 -7.02 -0.48
N ILE A 207 -9.52 -7.94 0.23
CA ILE A 207 -9.78 -8.19 1.64
C ILE A 207 -8.66 -7.54 2.43
N GLY A 208 -9.00 -6.50 3.20
CA GLY A 208 -8.04 -5.75 4.00
C GLY A 208 -7.62 -6.52 5.24
N TRP A 209 -6.32 -6.66 5.45
CA TRP A 209 -5.75 -7.04 6.73
C TRP A 209 -4.53 -6.18 7.04
N PRO A 210 -4.72 -4.85 7.25
CA PRO A 210 -3.60 -3.93 7.45
C PRO A 210 -2.79 -4.29 8.70
N LEU A 211 -1.47 -4.43 8.55
CA LEU A 211 -0.57 -4.85 9.62
C LEU A 211 0.19 -3.67 10.24
N SER A 212 0.77 -2.78 9.42
CA SER A 212 1.62 -1.69 9.90
C SER A 212 1.79 -0.57 8.86
N ALA A 213 2.60 0.45 9.20
CA ALA A 213 2.98 1.57 8.35
C ALA A 213 1.79 2.34 7.76
N ASP A 214 1.71 2.46 6.45
CA ASP A 214 0.66 3.15 5.70
C ASP A 214 -0.55 2.25 5.39
N GLN A 215 -0.43 0.92 5.61
CA GLN A 215 -1.49 -0.05 5.28
C GLN A 215 -2.85 0.27 5.90
N PRO A 216 -2.98 0.71 7.18
CA PRO A 216 -4.28 1.07 7.74
C PRO A 216 -4.97 2.21 6.98
N SER A 217 -4.20 3.19 6.53
CA SER A 217 -4.72 4.33 5.76
C SER A 217 -5.15 3.88 4.37
N ASN A 218 -4.32 3.06 3.71
CA ASN A 218 -4.64 2.51 2.40
C ASN A 218 -5.89 1.61 2.44
N SER A 219 -6.03 0.77 3.48
CA SER A 219 -7.20 -0.08 3.68
C SER A 219 -8.46 0.76 3.85
N ARG A 220 -8.40 1.84 4.62
CA ARG A 220 -9.52 2.75 4.83
C ARG A 220 -9.93 3.48 3.55
N LEU A 221 -8.97 3.99 2.78
CA LEU A 221 -9.23 4.59 1.46
C LEU A 221 -9.97 3.61 0.54
N LEU A 222 -9.51 2.36 0.48
CA LEU A 222 -10.12 1.33 -0.35
C LEU A 222 -11.52 0.91 0.11
N GLU A 223 -11.77 0.91 1.42
CA GLU A 223 -13.05 0.50 2.02
C GLU A 223 -14.08 1.63 2.03
N GLU A 224 -13.73 2.78 2.61
CA GLU A 224 -14.67 3.90 2.86
C GLU A 224 -14.88 4.76 1.60
N GLU A 225 -13.83 5.11 0.88
CA GLU A 225 -13.93 6.03 -0.26
C GLU A 225 -14.22 5.28 -1.57
N MET A 226 -13.46 4.21 -1.83
CA MET A 226 -13.56 3.46 -3.08
C MET A 226 -14.63 2.36 -3.03
N GLY A 227 -14.91 1.81 -1.84
CA GLY A 227 -15.86 0.71 -1.66
C GLY A 227 -15.46 -0.56 -2.41
N VAL A 228 -14.15 -0.83 -2.52
CA VAL A 228 -13.56 -2.00 -3.20
C VAL A 228 -12.84 -2.93 -2.22
N CYS A 229 -12.92 -2.66 -0.92
CA CYS A 229 -12.30 -3.46 0.13
C CYS A 229 -13.32 -3.82 1.22
N VAL A 230 -13.11 -4.97 1.87
CA VAL A 230 -13.71 -5.31 3.15
C VAL A 230 -12.59 -5.66 4.10
N GLU A 231 -12.51 -4.96 5.23
CA GLU A 231 -11.51 -5.27 6.23
C GLU A 231 -11.88 -6.53 7.04
N LEU A 232 -10.99 -7.52 7.05
CA LEU A 232 -11.14 -8.76 7.80
C LEU A 232 -10.60 -8.64 9.23
N ALA A 233 -9.45 -7.98 9.39
CA ALA A 233 -8.74 -7.88 10.66
C ALA A 233 -7.73 -6.73 10.65
N LYS A 234 -7.27 -6.35 11.85
CA LYS A 234 -6.31 -5.26 12.05
C LYS A 234 -5.09 -5.78 12.80
N GLY A 235 -3.89 -5.47 12.34
CA GLY A 235 -2.63 -5.81 13.00
C GLY A 235 -2.34 -7.31 13.09
N ASN A 236 -1.19 -7.62 13.69
CA ASN A 236 -0.66 -8.98 13.83
C ASN A 236 -0.83 -9.61 15.23
N ARG A 237 -1.56 -8.93 16.13
CA ARG A 237 -1.78 -9.37 17.52
C ARG A 237 -3.25 -9.43 17.94
N ASN A 238 -4.15 -8.79 17.21
CA ASN A 238 -5.57 -8.80 17.55
C ASN A 238 -6.17 -10.19 17.29
N GLU A 239 -7.14 -10.57 18.12
CA GLU A 239 -7.86 -11.83 17.93
C GLU A 239 -8.59 -11.83 16.58
N VAL A 240 -8.49 -12.94 15.86
CA VAL A 240 -9.25 -13.18 14.62
C VAL A 240 -10.07 -14.44 14.79
N LYS A 241 -11.35 -14.37 14.47
CA LYS A 241 -12.25 -15.53 14.53
C LYS A 241 -12.36 -16.13 13.14
N HIS A 242 -12.25 -17.46 13.06
CA HIS A 242 -12.43 -18.18 11.79
C HIS A 242 -13.82 -17.93 11.17
N LYS A 243 -14.84 -17.57 11.97
CA LYS A 243 -16.19 -17.23 11.49
C LYS A 243 -16.19 -15.93 10.68
N ASP A 244 -15.37 -14.96 11.07
CA ASP A 244 -15.21 -13.70 10.34
C ASP A 244 -14.51 -13.92 9.00
N VAL A 245 -13.50 -14.79 8.97
CA VAL A 245 -12.85 -15.22 7.72
C VAL A 245 -13.91 -15.78 6.75
N VAL A 246 -14.72 -16.75 7.18
CA VAL A 246 -15.78 -17.33 6.34
C VAL A 246 -16.75 -16.25 5.85
N ARG A 247 -17.24 -15.40 6.75
CA ARG A 247 -18.19 -14.33 6.43
C ARG A 247 -17.63 -13.37 5.39
N VAL A 248 -16.39 -12.90 5.55
CA VAL A 248 -15.77 -11.94 4.62
C VAL A 248 -15.48 -12.59 3.27
N LEU A 249 -15.00 -13.85 3.26
CA LEU A 249 -14.80 -14.59 2.02
C LEU A 249 -16.11 -14.80 1.26
N ASP A 250 -17.20 -15.12 1.96
CA ASP A 250 -18.51 -15.22 1.32
C ASP A 250 -19.01 -13.87 0.81
N LEU A 251 -18.80 -12.77 1.54
CA LEU A 251 -19.19 -11.44 1.06
C LEU A 251 -18.45 -11.06 -0.23
N VAL A 252 -17.11 -11.20 -0.23
CA VAL A 252 -16.25 -10.72 -1.32
C VAL A 252 -16.27 -11.66 -2.54
N MET A 253 -16.34 -12.97 -2.33
CA MET A 253 -16.20 -13.96 -3.40
C MET A 253 -17.54 -14.47 -3.94
N ASN A 254 -18.67 -14.19 -3.30
CA ASN A 254 -19.96 -14.63 -3.79
C ASN A 254 -20.43 -13.78 -4.98
N LYS A 255 -21.00 -14.44 -6.00
CA LYS A 255 -21.35 -13.82 -7.29
C LYS A 255 -22.54 -12.87 -7.22
N LYS A 256 -23.29 -12.88 -6.11
CA LYS A 256 -24.49 -12.06 -5.93
C LYS A 256 -24.17 -10.60 -5.58
N ASP A 257 -22.99 -10.32 -5.02
CA ASP A 257 -22.57 -8.95 -4.72
C ASP A 257 -21.88 -8.33 -5.94
N HIS A 258 -22.71 -7.74 -6.81
CA HIS A 258 -22.26 -7.10 -8.05
C HIS A 258 -21.68 -5.70 -7.81
N GLU A 259 -22.01 -5.02 -6.72
CA GLU A 259 -21.67 -3.60 -6.55
C GLU A 259 -20.19 -3.40 -6.27
N MET A 260 -19.60 -4.19 -5.37
CA MET A 260 -18.16 -4.11 -5.07
C MET A 260 -17.31 -4.44 -6.30
N ARG A 261 -17.74 -5.42 -7.10
CA ARG A 261 -17.07 -5.79 -8.37
C ARG A 261 -17.21 -4.70 -9.43
N LYS A 262 -18.38 -4.06 -9.54
CA LYS A 262 -18.57 -2.91 -10.43
C LYS A 262 -17.67 -1.74 -10.03
N LYS A 263 -17.55 -1.45 -8.73
CA LYS A 263 -16.64 -0.42 -8.21
C LYS A 263 -15.19 -0.77 -8.50
N ALA A 264 -14.76 -2.00 -8.24
CA ALA A 264 -13.41 -2.45 -8.56
C ALA A 264 -13.11 -2.33 -10.06
N PHE A 265 -14.05 -2.69 -10.93
CA PHE A 265 -13.90 -2.50 -12.37
C PHE A 265 -13.77 -1.02 -12.76
N LYS A 266 -14.54 -0.12 -12.14
CA LYS A 266 -14.39 1.33 -12.36
C LYS A 266 -13.01 1.83 -11.96
N VAL A 267 -12.48 1.40 -10.80
CA VAL A 267 -11.13 1.77 -10.37
C VAL A 267 -10.08 1.25 -11.35
N ARG A 268 -10.21 0.01 -11.85
CA ARG A 268 -9.34 -0.51 -12.91
C ARG A 268 -9.36 0.37 -14.17
N GLU A 269 -10.54 0.77 -14.64
CA GLU A 269 -10.62 1.63 -15.83
C GLU A 269 -10.05 3.03 -15.55
N MET A 270 -10.19 3.57 -14.34
CA MET A 270 -9.51 4.82 -13.93
C MET A 270 -7.99 4.67 -14.01
N ILE A 271 -7.43 3.61 -13.43
CA ILE A 271 -5.98 3.31 -13.48
C ILE A 271 -5.49 3.14 -14.92
N LYS A 272 -6.25 2.43 -15.75
CA LYS A 272 -5.94 2.26 -17.17
C LYS A 272 -5.93 3.61 -17.89
N ASN A 273 -6.97 4.43 -17.69
CA ASN A 273 -7.09 5.73 -18.34
C ASN A 273 -5.98 6.71 -17.92
N ALA A 274 -5.52 6.63 -16.67
CA ALA A 274 -4.40 7.43 -16.17
C ALA A 274 -3.08 7.18 -16.92
N ASN A 275 -2.93 6.00 -17.53
CA ASN A 275 -1.72 5.57 -18.26
C ASN A 275 -1.88 5.60 -19.79
N ILE A 276 -3.02 6.06 -20.33
CA ILE A 276 -3.19 6.16 -21.78
C ILE A 276 -2.26 7.23 -22.34
N GLU A 277 -1.55 6.88 -23.41
CA GLU A 277 -0.79 7.79 -24.26
C GLU A 277 -1.11 7.48 -25.73
N ASP A 278 -2.18 8.08 -26.23
CA ASP A 278 -2.65 7.95 -27.61
C ASP A 278 -2.72 9.34 -28.28
N GLU A 279 -2.83 9.38 -29.62
CA GLU A 279 -2.94 10.64 -30.38
C GLU A 279 -4.11 11.51 -29.88
N GLY A 280 -3.80 12.57 -29.16
CA GLY A 280 -4.77 13.53 -28.62
C GLY A 280 -5.38 13.19 -27.26
N LEU A 281 -4.98 12.07 -26.63
CA LEU A 281 -5.44 11.70 -25.29
C LEU A 281 -4.27 11.25 -24.40
N GLU A 282 -4.04 12.03 -23.34
CA GLU A 282 -3.04 11.73 -22.32
C GLU A 282 -3.71 11.56 -20.95
N GLY A 283 -3.44 10.42 -20.33
CA GLY A 283 -3.85 10.13 -18.95
C GLY A 283 -3.13 10.99 -17.91
N SER A 284 -3.67 11.00 -16.70
CA SER A 284 -3.15 11.82 -15.58
C SER A 284 -1.70 11.47 -15.21
N SER A 285 -1.31 10.21 -15.23
CA SER A 285 0.05 9.76 -14.90
C SER A 285 1.06 10.09 -15.99
N VAL A 286 0.67 9.93 -17.26
CA VAL A 286 1.48 10.36 -18.41
C VAL A 286 1.75 11.86 -18.34
N LYS A 287 0.71 12.66 -18.05
CA LYS A 287 0.84 14.10 -17.80
C LYS A 287 1.74 14.41 -16.60
N GLY A 288 1.62 13.64 -15.52
CA GLY A 288 2.47 13.78 -14.34
C GLY A 288 3.95 13.60 -14.67
N ILE A 289 4.29 12.54 -15.41
CA ILE A 289 5.65 12.27 -15.89
C ILE A 289 6.16 13.39 -16.81
N LYS A 290 5.34 13.85 -17.78
CA LYS A 290 5.71 14.96 -18.68
C LYS A 290 6.01 16.25 -17.91
N LYS A 291 5.12 16.63 -16.99
CA LYS A 291 5.30 17.82 -16.14
C LYS A 291 6.56 17.72 -15.27
N PHE A 292 6.86 16.54 -14.74
CA PHE A 292 8.10 16.31 -14.01
C PHE A 292 9.33 16.55 -14.91
N PHE A 293 9.36 15.98 -16.11
CA PHE A 293 10.49 16.18 -17.03
C PHE A 293 10.62 17.64 -17.48
N GLU A 294 9.52 18.34 -17.73
CA GLU A 294 9.51 19.77 -18.01
C GLU A 294 10.13 20.58 -16.85
N ALA A 295 9.70 20.31 -15.61
CA ALA A 295 10.25 20.97 -14.43
C ALA A 295 11.75 20.69 -14.27
N ALA A 296 12.18 19.45 -14.44
CA ALA A 296 13.59 19.05 -14.37
C ALA A 296 14.44 19.75 -15.45
N LEU A 297 13.92 19.86 -16.69
CA LEU A 297 14.59 20.54 -17.79
C LEU A 297 14.69 22.06 -17.57
N LEU A 298 13.64 22.70 -17.05
CA LEU A 298 13.65 24.12 -16.69
C LEU A 298 14.72 24.41 -15.64
N ARG A 299 14.73 23.61 -14.57
CA ARG A 299 15.71 23.75 -13.50
C ARG A 299 17.15 23.57 -13.98
N LYS A 300 17.40 22.58 -14.85
CA LYS A 300 18.71 22.39 -15.49
C LYS A 300 19.14 23.66 -16.24
N LYS A 301 18.24 24.31 -16.98
CA LYS A 301 18.54 25.56 -17.71
C LYS A 301 18.87 26.71 -16.75
N GLU A 302 18.17 26.82 -15.63
CA GLU A 302 18.42 27.85 -14.60
C GLU A 302 19.78 27.66 -13.94
N MET A 303 20.15 26.43 -13.57
CA MET A 303 21.46 26.12 -12.99
C MET A 303 22.60 26.44 -13.95
N VAL A 304 22.44 26.14 -15.25
CA VAL A 304 23.43 26.51 -16.28
C VAL A 304 23.57 28.03 -16.40
N LYS A 305 22.45 28.78 -16.38
CA LYS A 305 22.50 30.26 -16.43
C LYS A 305 23.20 30.87 -15.22
N MET A 306 22.95 30.34 -14.02
CA MET A 306 23.60 30.81 -12.78
C MET A 306 25.12 30.51 -12.78
N GLY A 307 25.52 29.34 -13.28
CA GLY A 307 26.95 28.98 -13.42
C GLY A 307 27.71 29.87 -14.41
N HIS A 308 27.05 30.40 -15.45
CA HIS A 308 27.68 31.32 -16.40
C HIS A 308 27.80 32.76 -15.86
N HIS A 309 26.94 33.19 -14.93
CA HIS A 309 27.03 34.52 -14.31
C HIS A 309 28.08 34.60 -13.19
N GLY A 310 28.49 33.47 -12.60
CA GLY A 310 29.52 33.42 -11.56
C GLY A 310 30.97 33.61 -12.07
N ASN A 311 31.22 33.47 -13.37
CA ASN A 311 32.56 33.55 -13.97
C ASN A 311 32.95 34.94 -14.51
N HIS A 312 32.09 35.96 -14.35
CA HIS A 312 32.36 37.32 -14.86
C HIS A 312 32.72 38.35 -13.77
N LEU A 313 32.97 37.92 -12.53
CA LEU A 313 33.37 38.79 -11.41
C LEU A 313 34.79 38.50 -10.92
N HIS A 314 35.79 38.43 -11.80
CA HIS A 314 37.21 38.53 -11.41
C HIS A 314 38.12 38.92 -12.58
N THR A 315 37.90 40.08 -13.20
CA THR A 315 38.94 40.74 -14.02
C THR A 315 38.72 42.25 -14.03
N THR A 316 39.05 42.93 -12.94
CA THR A 316 39.45 44.34 -13.03
C THR A 316 40.52 44.67 -12.00
N SER A 317 41.66 45.09 -12.56
CA SER A 317 42.58 46.11 -12.04
C SER A 317 43.68 45.67 -11.09
N SER A 318 44.84 45.36 -11.69
CA SER A 318 46.14 45.84 -11.18
C SER A 318 47.12 46.00 -12.35
N GLU A 319 47.03 47.11 -13.06
CA GLU A 319 48.16 47.74 -13.76
C GLU A 319 48.24 49.19 -13.26
N ILE A 320 49.25 49.44 -12.42
CA ILE A 320 50.27 50.51 -12.43
C ILE A 320 50.94 50.52 -11.06
#